data_AF-D0SPL4-F1
#
_entry.id   AF-D0SPL4-F1
#
_cell.length_a   1.000
_cell.length_b   1.000
_cell.length_c   1.000
_cell.angle_alpha   90.00
_cell.angle_beta   90.00
_cell.angle_gamma   90.00
#
_symmetry.space_group_name_H-M   'P 1'
#
loop_
_entity.id
_entity.type
_entity.pdbx_description
1 polymer ?
#
loop_
_entity_poly.entity_id
_entity_poly.type
_entity_poly.pdbx_seq_one_letter_code
_entity_poly.pdbx_strand_id
1 'polypeptide(L)' 'MKTPHFAIIGAGTAGLATAILLAREGHQVTIFEHVDELSPVGAGLLLQPAGLAVFEHLST' A
#
# COMPACT_ATOMS: atom_id res chain seq x y z
N MET A 1 15.00 -5.73 -20.09
CA MET A 1 14.03 -4.60 -20.07
C MET A 1 14.27 -3.80 -18.80
N LYS A 2 14.04 -2.47 -18.79
CA LYS A 2 14.17 -1.66 -17.57
C LYS A 2 13.00 -1.96 -16.63
N THR A 3 13.28 -2.21 -15.35
CA THR A 3 12.24 -2.33 -14.32
C THR A 3 11.63 -0.94 -14.05
N PRO A 4 10.30 -0.78 -14.15
CA PRO A 4 9.63 0.48 -13.81
C PRO A 4 9.86 0.92 -12.37
N HIS A 5 9.87 2.24 -12.16
CA HIS A 5 9.88 2.88 -10.85
C HIS A 5 8.60 3.69 -10.69
N PHE A 6 7.83 3.40 -9.64
CA PHE A 6 6.54 4.03 -9.35
C PHE A 6 6.64 5.05 -8.23
N ALA A 7 5.96 6.18 -8.41
CA ALA A 7 5.68 7.15 -7.35
C ALA A 7 4.24 6.99 -6.87
N ILE A 8 4.03 6.84 -5.57
CA ILE A 8 2.71 6.74 -4.93
C ILE A 8 2.51 7.97 -4.04
N ILE A 9 1.40 8.69 -4.25
CA ILE A 9 1.07 9.88 -3.47
C ILE A 9 -0.01 9.50 -2.45
N GLY A 10 0.35 9.53 -1.18
CA GLY A 10 -0.46 9.13 -0.03
C GLY A 10 -0.07 7.76 0.54
N ALA A 11 0.19 7.70 1.84
CA ALA A 11 0.50 6.50 2.61
C ALA A 11 -0.71 5.97 3.40
N GLY A 12 -1.92 6.15 2.85
CA GLY A 12 -3.13 5.48 3.35
C GLY A 12 -3.19 3.99 2.95
N THR A 13 -4.23 3.29 3.38
CA THR A 13 -4.40 1.84 3.15
C THR A 13 -4.22 1.42 1.69
N ALA A 14 -4.80 2.18 0.75
CA ALA A 14 -4.66 1.90 -0.68
C ALA A 14 -3.22 2.10 -1.17
N GLY A 15 -2.58 3.22 -0.82
CA GLY A 15 -1.21 3.53 -1.25
C GLY A 15 -0.20 2.51 -0.72
N LEU A 16 -0.32 2.12 0.54
CA LEU A 16 0.52 1.09 1.15
C LEU A 16 0.29 -0.29 0.52
N ALA A 17 -0.97 -0.69 0.29
CA ALA A 17 -1.28 -1.95 -0.37
C ALA A 17 -0.70 -1.98 -1.81
N THR A 18 -0.86 -0.91 -2.57
CA THR A 18 -0.27 -0.79 -3.91
C THR A 18 1.26 -0.85 -3.86
N ALA A 19 1.90 -0.16 -2.92
CA ALA A 19 3.35 -0.18 -2.77
C ALA A 19 3.87 -1.58 -2.49
N ILE A 20 3.22 -2.32 -1.59
CA ILE A 20 3.58 -3.69 -1.24
C ILE A 20 3.49 -4.61 -2.46
N LEU A 21 2.37 -4.55 -3.20
CA LEU A 21 2.17 -5.41 -4.37
C LEU A 21 3.19 -5.12 -5.49
N LEU A 22 3.43 -3.84 -5.81
CA LEU A 22 4.43 -3.46 -6.80
C LEU A 22 5.86 -3.84 -6.38
N ALA A 23 6.20 -3.66 -5.10
CA ALA A 23 7.50 -4.05 -4.58
C ALA A 23 7.72 -5.57 -4.66
N ARG A 24 6.67 -6.37 -4.43
CA ARG A 24 6.70 -7.84 -4.56
C ARG A 24 6.88 -8.32 -6.00
N GLU A 25 6.34 -7.58 -6.96
CA GLU A 25 6.59 -7.80 -8.40
C GLU A 25 8.01 -7.37 -8.84
N GLY A 26 8.83 -6.86 -7.91
CA GLY A 26 10.21 -6.48 -8.15
C GLY A 26 10.38 -5.05 -8.65
N HIS A 27 9.33 -4.23 -8.61
CA HIS A 27 9.39 -2.83 -8.99
C HIS A 27 9.98 -1.95 -7.89
N GLN A 28 10.63 -0.85 -8.28
CA GLN A 28 10.99 0.19 -7.33
C GLN A 28 9.77 1.07 -7.05
N VAL A 29 9.61 1.46 -5.79
CA VAL A 29 8.49 2.29 -5.34
C VAL A 29 8.99 3.39 -4.42
N THR A 30 8.50 4.60 -4.60
CA THR A 30 8.67 5.71 -3.67
C THR A 30 7.29 6.21 -3.25
N ILE A 31 7.06 6.30 -1.94
CA ILE A 31 5.80 6.81 -1.37
C ILE A 31 6.05 8.22 -0.85
N PHE A 32 5.14 9.14 -1.17
CA PHE A 32 5.12 10.50 -0.67
C PHE A 32 3.91 10.67 0.24
N GLU A 33 4.14 11.14 1.45
CA GLU A 33 3.08 11.43 2.43
C GLU A 33 3.33 12.82 3.01
N HIS A 34 2.24 13.53 3.33
CA HIS A 34 2.30 14.87 3.91
C HIS A 34 2.51 14.83 5.42
N VAL A 35 2.07 13.78 6.11
CA VAL A 35 2.30 13.64 7.56
C VAL A 35 3.73 13.20 7.86
N ASP A 36 4.29 13.74 8.95
CA ASP A 36 5.66 13.41 9.40
C ASP A 36 5.77 11.98 9.94
N GLU A 37 4.69 11.46 10.54
CA GLU A 37 4.63 10.13 11.11
C GLU A 37 3.30 9.43 10.76
N LEU A 38 3.38 8.15 10.42
CA LEU A 38 2.20 7.32 10.17
C LEU A 38 1.60 6.88 11.50
N SER A 39 0.36 7.26 11.74
CA SER A 39 -0.38 6.86 12.94
C SER A 39 -1.76 6.32 12.58
N PRO A 40 -2.25 5.26 13.26
CA PRO A 40 -3.64 4.84 13.14
C PRO A 40 -4.59 5.95 13.61
N VAL A 41 -5.71 6.11 12.91
CA VAL A 41 -6.77 7.07 13.30
C VAL A 41 -7.61 6.60 14.49
N GLY A 42 -7.43 5.35 14.95
CA GLY A 42 -8.18 4.78 16.08
C GLY A 42 -9.63 4.37 15.78
N ALA A 43 -10.07 4.49 14.52
CA ALA A 43 -11.39 4.03 14.07
C ALA A 43 -11.35 2.57 13.62
N GLY A 44 -12.43 1.82 13.89
CA GLY A 44 -12.61 0.49 13.31
C GLY A 44 -12.83 0.57 11.79
N LEU A 45 -12.23 -0.37 11.05
CA LEU A 45 -12.40 -0.50 9.60
C LEU A 45 -13.09 -1.83 9.29
N LEU A 46 -14.22 -1.79 8.59
CA LEU A 46 -14.87 -2.99 8.06
C LEU A 46 -14.24 -3.34 6.70
N LEU A 47 -13.59 -4.50 6.62
CA LEU A 47 -13.17 -5.07 5.35
C LEU A 47 -14.33 -5.87 4.74
N GLN A 48 -14.82 -5.39 3.61
CA GLN A 48 -15.74 -6.17 2.77
C GLN A 48 -14.99 -7.35 2.11
N PRO A 49 -15.70 -8.38 1.59
CA PRO A 49 -15.06 -9.57 1.02
C PRO A 49 -13.94 -9.28 0.00
N ALA A 50 -14.14 -8.30 -0.88
CA ALA A 50 -13.11 -7.90 -1.86
C ALA A 50 -11.85 -7.30 -1.18
N GLY A 51 -12.04 -6.48 -0.14
CA GLY A 51 -10.93 -5.90 0.63
C GLY A 51 -10.18 -6.96 1.43
N LEU A 52 -10.89 -7.93 2.00
CA LEU A 52 -10.27 -9.06 2.71
C LEU A 52 -9.43 -9.92 1.77
N ALA A 53 -9.94 -10.23 0.58
CA ALA A 53 -9.20 -11.00 -0.42
C ALA A 53 -7.87 -10.32 -0.80
N VAL A 54 -7.86 -9.00 -1.01
CA VAL A 54 -6.59 -8.26 -1.24
C VAL A 54 -5.68 -8.35 -0.02
N PHE A 55 -6.22 -8.22 1.19
CA PHE A 55 -5.44 -8.26 2.42
C PHE A 55 -4.71 -9.60 2.63
N GLU A 56 -5.34 -10.72 2.26
CA GLU A 56 -4.70 -12.05 2.26
C GLU A 56 -3.45 -12.07 1.35
N HIS A 57 -3.52 -11.41 0.19
CA HIS A 57 -2.39 -11.29 -0.73
C HIS A 57 -1.28 -10.34 -0.25
N LEU A 58 -1.50 -9.54 0.79
CA LEU A 58 -0.45 -8.72 1.43
C LEU A 58 0.33 -9.49 2.50
N SER A 59 -0.25 -10.58 3.03
CA SER A 59 0.24 -11.26 4.24
C SER A 59 1.27 -12.36 3.99
N THR A 60 1.36 -12.86 2.75
CA THR A 60 2.28 -13.94 2.30
C THR A 60 3.44 -13.36 1.51
#